data_AF-A0A4Y8V210-F1
#
_entry.id   AF-A0A4Y8V210-F1
#
_cell.length_a   1.000
_cell.length_b   1.000
_cell.length_c   1.000
_cell.angle_alpha   90.00
_cell.angle_beta   90.00
_cell.angle_gamma   90.00
#
_symmetry.space_group_name_H-M   'P 1'
#
loop_
_entity.id
_entity.type
_entity.pdbx_description
1 polymer ?
#
loop_
_entity_poly.entity_id
_entity_poly.type
_entity_poly.pdbx_seq_one_letter_code
_entity_poly.pdbx_strand_id
1 'polypeptide(L)' 'MNRLLGMVMLVLAMICVLAAVLTVINLGFIVTRPDSISVVNTLIGQFVVIVGALVLARLLTVAGKARLAPTDQTNRGKL' A
#
# COMPACT_ATOMS: atom_id res chain seq x y z
N MET A 1 -19.05 13.93 -2.05
CA MET A 1 -18.46 12.65 -2.48
C MET A 1 -16.93 12.57 -2.35
N ASN A 2 -16.16 13.64 -2.58
CA ASN A 2 -14.68 13.58 -2.57
C ASN A 2 -14.06 13.13 -1.24
N ARG A 3 -14.62 13.54 -0.09
CA ARG A 3 -14.11 13.13 1.24
C ARG A 3 -14.32 11.65 1.54
N LEU A 4 -15.49 11.09 1.21
CA LEU A 4 -15.77 9.67 1.37
C LEU A 4 -14.80 8.83 0.53
N LEU A 5 -14.60 9.23 -0.72
CA LEU A 5 -13.66 8.56 -1.62
C LEU A 5 -12.20 8.65 -1.12
N GLY A 6 -11.83 9.77 -0.50
CA GLY A 6 -10.54 9.94 0.18
C GLY A 6 -10.38 9.01 1.39
N MET A 7 -11.40 8.86 2.23
CA MET A 7 -11.39 7.89 3.33
C MET A 7 -11.25 6.44 2.85
N VAL A 8 -12.01 6.05 1.83
CA VAL A 8 -11.92 4.69 1.25
C VAL A 8 -10.50 4.41 0.73
N MET A 9 -9.87 5.39 0.07
CA MET A 9 -8.48 5.26 -0.39
C MET A 9 -7.49 5.06 0.77
N LEU A 10 -7.66 5.77 1.89
CA LEU A 10 -6.81 5.59 3.06
C LEU A 10 -7.01 4.22 3.72
N VAL A 11 -8.24 3.74 3.79
CA VAL A 11 -8.54 2.38 4.30
C VAL A 11 -7.90 1.33 3.41
N LEU A 12 -8.04 1.44 2.08
CA LEU A 12 -7.38 0.54 1.14
C LEU A 12 -5.84 0.59 1.27
N ALA A 13 -5.27 1.79 1.46
CA ALA A 13 -3.84 1.92 1.70
C ALA A 13 -3.39 1.16 2.96
N MET A 14 -4.17 1.26 4.04
CA MET A 14 -3.89 0.55 5.29
C MET A 14 -3.98 -0.97 5.10
N ILE A 15 -4.97 -1.47 4.34
CA ILE A 15 -5.10 -2.89 3.99
C ILE A 15 -3.88 -3.36 3.18
N CYS A 16 -3.40 -2.58 2.21
CA CYS A 16 -2.20 -2.93 1.44
C CYS A 16 -0.95 -3.04 2.33
N VAL A 17 -0.80 -2.15 3.32
CA VAL A 17 0.31 -2.25 4.29
C VAL A 17 0.16 -3.51 5.14
N LEU A 18 -1.03 -3.81 5.66
CA LEU A 18 -1.27 -5.03 6.44
C LEU A 18 -0.97 -6.30 5.63
N ALA A 19 -1.41 -6.35 4.36
CA ALA A 19 -1.11 -7.46 3.46
C ALA A 19 0.40 -7.64 3.24
N ALA A 20 1.14 -6.55 3.06
CA ALA A 20 2.59 -6.59 2.96
C ALA A 20 3.24 -7.16 4.23
N VAL A 21 2.80 -6.71 5.42
CA VAL A 21 3.30 -7.22 6.71
C VAL A 21 3.01 -8.70 6.88
N LEU A 22 1.79 -9.15 6.60
CA LEU A 22 1.41 -10.56 6.65
C LEU A 22 2.24 -11.41 5.68
N THR A 23 2.54 -10.87 4.49
CA THR A 23 3.40 -11.53 3.50
C THR A 23 4.83 -11.67 4.02
N VAL A 24 5.38 -10.66 4.70
CA VAL A 24 6.71 -10.74 5.34
C VAL A 24 6.74 -11.80 6.44
N ILE A 25 5.70 -11.87 7.28
CA ILE A 25 5.60 -12.88 8.33
C ILE A 25 5.57 -14.29 7.71
N ASN A 26 4.76 -14.49 6.66
CA ASN A 26 4.70 -15.75 5.92
C ASN A 26 6.06 -16.10 5.28
N LEU A 27 6.77 -15.09 4.77
CA LEU A 27 8.11 -15.23 4.22
C LEU A 27 9.10 -15.77 5.26
N GLY A 28 9.05 -15.24 6.49
CA GLY A 28 9.87 -15.71 7.61
C GLY A 28 9.68 -17.19 7.88
N PHE A 29 8.43 -17.68 7.88
CA PHE A 29 8.16 -19.11 8.02
C PHE A 29 8.67 -19.93 6.83
N ILE A 30 8.58 -19.41 5.62
CA ILE A 30 9.07 -20.09 4.41
C ILE A 30 10.61 -20.20 4.42
N VAL A 31 11.33 -19.17 4.86
CA VAL A 31 12.80 -19.18 4.96
C VAL A 31 13.30 -20.22 5.96
N THR A 32 12.50 -20.55 6.99
CA THR A 32 12.87 -21.58 7.97
C THR A 32 12.73 -23.02 7.46
N ARG A 33 12.14 -23.25 6.28
CA ARG A 33 12.12 -24.59 5.65
C ARG A 33 13.40 -24.78 4.82
N PRO A 34 14.28 -25.72 5.23
CA PRO A 34 15.56 -25.90 4.59
C PRO A 34 15.46 -26.84 3.38
N ASP A 35 14.62 -26.55 2.37
CA ASP A 35 14.54 -27.45 1.22
C ASP A 35 14.04 -26.75 -0.07
N SER A 36 14.79 -26.95 -1.15
CA SER A 36 14.41 -26.78 -2.57
C SER A 36 14.51 -25.40 -3.23
N ILE A 37 14.97 -25.40 -4.49
CA ILE A 37 15.04 -24.25 -5.43
C ILE A 37 13.72 -23.46 -5.49
N SER A 38 12.58 -24.11 -5.24
CA SER A 38 11.28 -23.44 -5.23
C SER A 38 11.12 -22.41 -4.11
N VAL A 39 11.82 -22.55 -2.97
CA VAL A 39 11.79 -21.57 -1.87
C VAL A 39 12.36 -20.23 -2.35
N VAL A 40 13.44 -20.25 -3.12
CA VAL A 40 14.06 -19.04 -3.71
C VAL A 40 13.10 -18.34 -4.68
N ASN A 41 12.42 -19.10 -5.54
CA ASN A 41 11.41 -18.53 -6.44
C ASN A 41 10.24 -17.91 -5.67
N THR A 42 9.81 -18.56 -4.58
CA THR A 42 8.73 -18.05 -3.72
C THR A 42 9.16 -16.81 -2.94
N LEU A 43 10.45 -16.70 -2.57
CA LEU A 43 11.03 -15.51 -1.94
C LEU A 43 11.01 -14.31 -2.90
N ILE A 44 11.46 -14.51 -4.13
CA ILE A 44 11.46 -13.45 -5.16
C ILE A 44 10.03 -13.01 -5.47
N GLY A 45 9.11 -13.97 -5.66
CA GLY A 45 7.70 -13.66 -5.91
C GLY A 45 7.05 -12.86 -4.79
N GLN A 46 7.27 -13.27 -3.53
CA GLN A 46 6.73 -12.54 -2.38
C GLN A 46 7.37 -11.16 -2.20
N PHE A 47 8.66 -11.00 -2.49
CA PHE A 47 9.31 -9.70 -2.47
C PHE A 47 8.65 -8.73 -3.46
N VAL A 48 8.37 -9.16 -4.69
CA VAL A 48 7.68 -8.33 -5.69
C VAL A 48 6.27 -7.96 -5.21
N VAL A 49 5.53 -8.90 -4.59
CA VAL A 49 4.20 -8.63 -4.03
C VAL A 49 4.26 -7.59 -2.90
N ILE A 50 5.23 -7.72 -1.98
CA ILE A 50 5.43 -6.77 -0.88
C ILE A 50 5.71 -5.38 -1.43
N VAL A 51 6.66 -5.25 -2.37
CA VAL A 51 7.00 -3.95 -2.98
C VAL A 51 5.79 -3.36 -3.71
N GLY A 52 5.08 -4.16 -4.50
CA GLY A 52 3.87 -3.73 -5.20
C GLY A 52 2.79 -3.21 -4.24
N ALA A 53 2.54 -3.93 -3.15
CA ALA A 53 1.58 -3.53 -2.13
C ALA A 53 1.97 -2.22 -1.43
N LEU A 54 3.25 -2.03 -1.11
CA LEU A 54 3.75 -0.80 -0.50
C LEU A 54 3.68 0.41 -1.45
N VAL A 55 4.02 0.22 -2.73
CA VAL A 55 3.88 1.27 -3.75
C VAL A 55 2.41 1.65 -3.90
N LEU A 56 1.52 0.67 -4.00
CA LEU A 56 0.08 0.91 -4.10
C LEU A 56 -0.47 1.62 -2.87
N ALA A 57 -0.07 1.20 -1.66
CA ALA A 57 -0.42 1.87 -0.41
C ALA A 57 0.02 3.34 -0.40
N ARG A 58 1.23 3.64 -0.88
CA ARG A 58 1.74 5.01 -0.95
C ARG A 58 0.94 5.86 -1.94
N LEU A 59 0.62 5.33 -3.12
CA LEU A 59 -0.21 6.02 -4.12
C LEU A 59 -1.62 6.31 -3.59
N LEU A 60 -2.27 5.31 -2.98
CA LEU A 60 -3.57 5.45 -2.35
C LEU A 60 -3.55 6.47 -1.21
N THR A 61 -2.47 6.50 -0.42
CA THR A 61 -2.30 7.48 0.67
C THR A 61 -2.19 8.91 0.13
N VAL A 62 -1.37 9.13 -0.89
CA VAL A 62 -1.21 10.45 -1.52
C VAL A 62 -2.52 10.92 -2.14
N ALA A 63 -3.19 10.05 -2.92
CA ALA A 63 -4.47 10.36 -3.55
C ALA A 63 -5.59 10.60 -2.53
N GLY A 64 -5.64 9.79 -1.46
CA GLY A 64 -6.60 9.95 -0.37
C GLY A 64 -6.43 11.28 0.36
N LYS A 65 -5.20 11.63 0.72
CA LYS A 65 -4.87 12.91 1.38
C LYS A 65 -5.21 14.11 0.50
N ALA A 66 -4.91 14.05 -0.81
CA ALA A 66 -5.25 15.13 -1.74
C ALA A 66 -6.76 15.39 -1.85
N ARG A 67 -7.58 14.34 -1.71
CA ARG A 67 -9.06 14.44 -1.74
C ARG A 67 -9.68 14.86 -0.40
N LEU A 68 -8.92 14.73 0.68
CA LEU A 68 -9.30 15.16 2.03
C LEU A 68 -8.77 16.55 2.38
N ALA A 69 -7.77 17.04 1.64
CA ALA A 69 -7.25 18.40 1.79
C ALA A 69 -8.40 19.41 1.65
N PRO A 70 -8.50 20.38 2.57
CA PRO A 70 -9.49 21.44 2.45
C PRO A 70 -9.28 22.17 1.11
N THR A 71 -10.36 22.39 0.37
CA THR A 71 -10.36 23.20 -0.85
C THR A 71 -10.05 24.65 -0.49
N ASP A 72 -8.78 24.99 -0.28
CA ASP A 72 -8.32 26.37 -0.09
C ASP A 72 -7.96 27.01 -1.45
N GLN A 73 -8.80 26.75 -2.45
CA GLN A 73 -8.65 27.26 -3.83
C GLN A 73 -9.75 28.26 -4.22
N THR A 74 -10.61 28.69 -3.29
CA THR A 74 -11.70 29.64 -3.59
C THR A 74 -11.25 31.12 -3.60
N ASN A 75 -10.03 31.46 -3.15
CA ASN A 75 -9.62 32.87 -2.97
C ASN A 75 -8.27 33.30 -3.59
N ARG A 76 -7.78 32.61 -4.64
CA ARG A 76 -6.54 33.03 -5.35
C ARG A 76 -6.73 33.48 -6.81
N GLY A 77 -7.97 33.76 -7.23
CA GLY A 77 -8.30 34.28 -8.56
C GLY A 77 -9.03 35.62 -8.56
N LYS A 78 -9.08 36.33 -7.42
CA LYS A 78 -9.74 37.63 -7.28
C LYS A 78 -8.90 38.60 -6.45
N LEU A 79 -7.69 38.91 -6.90
CA LEU A 79 -6.90 40.06 -6.48
C LEU A 79 -6.10 40.56 -7.69
#